data_AF-S9X5T6-F1
#
_entry.id   AF-S9X5T6-F1
#
_cell.length_a   1.000
_cell.length_b   1.000
_cell.length_c   1.000
_cell.angle_alpha   90.00
_cell.angle_beta   90.00
_cell.angle_gamma   90.00
#
_symmetry.space_group_name_H-M   'P 1'
#
loop_
_entity.id
_entity.type
_entity.pdbx_description
1 polymer ?
#
loop_
_entity_poly.entity_id
_entity_poly.type
_entity_poly.pdbx_seq_one_letter_code
_entity_poly.pdbx_strand_id
1 'polypeptide(L)'
;MTQLTLFSCRGILYDVGKNEQKSEEHLDYNPNGRVPTLIDHQNNGYAIWESAAILAYLTDKQGAIWGQAGWLNFFHPEPVASAVTRYRNETKRVLGVLERILQNKDYLVTDKYTIADMSFINWNDLLPPLFGKGRHEFKEDLPQLDFEKEFSKTYAWHQSLTERPAVAAILKEWEQSRQQ
;
A
#
# COMPACT_ATOMS: atom_id res chain seq x y z
N MET A 1 -21.04 -1.59 10.79
CA MET A 1 -19.67 -1.14 11.08
C MET A 1 -18.74 -2.23 10.58
N THR A 2 -18.50 -2.26 9.26
CA THR A 2 -17.79 -3.35 8.58
C THR A 2 -16.30 -3.07 8.67
N GLN A 3 -15.59 -3.89 9.44
CA GLN A 3 -14.16 -3.77 9.64
C GLN A 3 -13.46 -4.14 8.33
N LEU A 4 -13.13 -3.14 7.50
CA LEU A 4 -12.22 -3.30 6.36
C LEU A 4 -10.81 -3.57 6.90
N THR A 5 -10.54 -4.82 7.27
CA THR A 5 -9.21 -5.41 7.49
C THR A 5 -8.54 -5.60 6.13
N LEU A 6 -8.31 -4.50 5.41
CA LEU A 6 -7.90 -4.52 4.01
C LEU A 6 -6.51 -5.16 3.76
N PHE A 7 -5.72 -5.47 4.80
CA PHE A 7 -4.32 -5.86 4.63
C PHE A 7 -3.79 -6.89 5.64
N SER A 8 -4.66 -7.65 6.31
CA SER A 8 -4.18 -8.79 7.12
C SER A 8 -3.92 -9.98 6.21
N CYS A 9 -2.64 -10.27 5.96
CA CYS A 9 -2.20 -11.38 5.11
C CYS A 9 -1.43 -12.41 5.92
N ARG A 10 -1.62 -13.70 5.57
CA ARG A 10 -0.82 -14.82 6.07
C ARG A 10 0.09 -15.32 4.95
N GLY A 11 1.39 -15.41 5.22
CA GLY A 11 2.35 -16.02 4.29
C GLY A 11 2.38 -17.54 4.45
N ILE A 12 2.35 -18.26 3.33
CA ILE A 12 2.73 -19.67 3.25
C ILE A 12 4.00 -19.73 2.41
N LEU A 13 5.06 -20.31 2.97
CA LEU A 13 6.34 -20.47 2.29
C LEU A 13 6.41 -21.88 1.70
N TYR A 14 6.73 -21.97 0.41
CA TYR A 14 6.95 -23.24 -0.27
C TYR A 14 8.45 -23.45 -0.52
N ASP A 15 8.93 -24.65 -0.23
CA ASP A 15 10.23 -25.15 -0.65
C ASP A 15 10.15 -25.58 -2.13
N VAL A 16 10.63 -24.70 -3.01
CA VAL A 16 10.62 -24.91 -4.45
C VAL A 16 11.50 -26.11 -4.86
N GLY A 17 12.57 -26.37 -4.10
CA GLY A 17 13.46 -27.51 -4.36
C GLY A 17 12.80 -28.87 -4.09
N LYS A 18 11.78 -28.89 -3.23
CA LYS A 18 10.95 -30.07 -2.93
C LYS A 18 9.66 -30.13 -3.75
N ASN A 19 9.43 -29.18 -4.66
CA ASN A 19 8.21 -29.06 -5.44
C ASN A 19 6.92 -28.89 -4.60
N GLU A 20 6.98 -28.27 -3.42
CA GLU A 20 5.79 -28.05 -2.59
C GLU A 20 4.72 -27.18 -3.29
N GLN A 21 5.16 -26.25 -4.14
CA GLN A 21 4.30 -25.45 -5.03
C GLN A 21 3.59 -26.27 -6.13
N LYS A 22 3.89 -27.57 -6.25
CA LYS A 22 3.20 -28.51 -7.14
C LYS A 22 2.20 -29.40 -6.40
N SER A 23 1.96 -29.14 -5.11
CA SER A 23 0.92 -29.83 -4.35
C SER A 23 -0.48 -29.58 -4.93
N GLU A 24 -1.37 -30.55 -4.76
CA GLU A 24 -2.77 -30.46 -5.24
C GLU A 24 -3.48 -29.22 -4.69
N GLU A 25 -3.29 -28.92 -3.41
CA GLU A 25 -3.84 -27.73 -2.75
C GLU A 25 -3.40 -26.42 -3.41
N HIS A 26 -2.12 -26.28 -3.77
CA HIS A 26 -1.64 -25.07 -4.44
C HIS A 26 -2.07 -25.01 -5.91
N LEU A 27 -2.10 -26.15 -6.60
CA LEU A 27 -2.49 -26.22 -8.00
C LEU A 27 -3.97 -25.87 -8.24
N ASP A 28 -4.83 -26.09 -7.24
CA ASP A 28 -6.23 -25.66 -7.27
C ASP A 28 -6.35 -24.13 -7.42
N TYR A 29 -5.45 -23.37 -6.78
CA TYR A 29 -5.39 -21.92 -6.90
C TYR A 29 -4.55 -21.43 -8.08
N ASN A 30 -3.45 -22.11 -8.37
CA ASN A 30 -2.51 -21.73 -9.42
C ASN A 30 -2.11 -22.95 -10.28
N PRO A 31 -2.81 -23.18 -11.39
CA PRO A 31 -2.52 -24.30 -12.31
C PRO A 31 -1.11 -24.26 -12.93
N ASN A 32 -0.46 -23.10 -12.98
CA ASN A 32 0.94 -22.98 -13.42
C ASN A 32 1.91 -23.63 -12.39
N GLY A 33 1.48 -23.75 -11.13
CA GLY A 33 2.26 -24.31 -10.03
C GLY A 33 3.55 -23.53 -9.81
N ARG A 34 3.48 -22.21 -9.83
CA ARG A 34 4.61 -21.30 -9.56
C ARG A 34 4.24 -20.37 -8.41
N VAL A 35 5.24 -19.84 -7.72
CA VAL A 35 5.04 -18.78 -6.72
C VAL A 35 5.42 -17.43 -7.33
N PRO A 36 4.85 -16.31 -6.86
CA PRO A 36 3.83 -16.19 -5.80
C PRO A 36 2.38 -16.39 -6.30
N THR A 37 1.49 -16.74 -5.36
CA THR A 37 0.03 -16.78 -5.51
C THR A 37 -0.60 -16.01 -4.35
N LEU A 38 -1.53 -15.11 -4.64
CA LEU A 38 -2.33 -14.37 -3.66
C LEU A 38 -3.78 -14.88 -3.69
N ILE A 39 -4.36 -15.11 -2.53
CA ILE A 39 -5.78 -15.47 -2.40
C ILE A 39 -6.49 -14.37 -1.63
N ASP A 40 -7.43 -13.69 -2.27
CA ASP A 40 -8.24 -12.65 -1.63
C ASP A 40 -9.53 -13.26 -1.05
N HIS A 41 -9.47 -13.62 0.23
CA HIS A 41 -10.61 -14.18 0.96
C HIS A 41 -11.76 -13.18 1.13
N GLN A 42 -11.53 -11.86 0.99
CA GLN A 42 -12.59 -10.85 1.03
C GLN A 42 -13.31 -10.72 -0.32
N ASN A 43 -12.70 -11.25 -1.39
CA ASN A 43 -13.26 -11.27 -2.73
C ASN A 43 -13.57 -12.71 -3.16
N ASN A 44 -14.37 -13.42 -2.36
CA ASN A 44 -14.83 -14.79 -2.65
C ASN A 44 -13.70 -15.80 -2.94
N GLY A 45 -12.54 -15.63 -2.31
CA GLY A 45 -11.38 -16.51 -2.53
C GLY A 45 -10.71 -16.31 -3.88
N TYR A 46 -10.85 -15.14 -4.49
CA TYR A 46 -10.26 -14.84 -5.80
C TYR A 46 -8.73 -15.03 -5.77
N ALA A 47 -8.24 -15.95 -6.59
CA ALA A 47 -6.83 -16.29 -6.69
C ALA A 47 -6.16 -15.54 -7.83
N ILE A 48 -5.00 -14.96 -7.54
CA ILE A 48 -4.19 -14.19 -8.47
C ILE A 48 -2.78 -14.74 -8.41
N TRP A 49 -2.20 -15.01 -9.56
CA TRP A 49 -0.82 -15.45 -9.72
C TRP A 49 -0.14 -14.58 -10.79
N GLU A 50 1.17 -14.73 -10.93
CA GLU A 50 2.09 -13.76 -11.55
C GLU A 50 2.35 -12.53 -10.65
N SER A 51 3.63 -12.31 -10.34
CA SER A 51 4.04 -11.26 -9.38
C SER A 51 3.62 -9.86 -9.82
N ALA A 52 3.69 -9.56 -11.12
CA ALA A 52 3.26 -8.27 -11.66
C ALA A 52 1.74 -8.06 -11.56
N ALA A 53 0.94 -9.11 -11.78
CA ALA A 53 -0.51 -9.04 -11.64
C ALA A 53 -0.92 -8.84 -10.18
N ILE A 54 -0.27 -9.55 -9.25
CA ILE A 54 -0.49 -9.37 -7.81
C ILE A 54 -0.12 -7.95 -7.38
N LEU A 55 1.03 -7.44 -7.82
CA LEU A 55 1.45 -6.08 -7.50
C LEU A 55 0.43 -5.05 -8.00
N ALA A 56 -0.01 -5.17 -9.26
CA ALA A 56 -1.03 -4.30 -9.82
C ALA A 56 -2.33 -4.34 -9.02
N TYR A 57 -2.78 -5.54 -8.64
CA TYR A 57 -3.99 -5.74 -7.84
C TYR A 57 -3.90 -5.08 -6.46
N LEU A 58 -2.79 -5.24 -5.75
CA LEU A 58 -2.57 -4.63 -4.44
C LEU A 58 -2.47 -3.11 -4.51
N THR A 59 -1.80 -2.59 -5.54
CA THR A 59 -1.67 -1.14 -5.76
C THR A 59 -3.00 -0.50 -6.13
N ASP A 60 -3.85 -1.17 -6.92
CA ASP A 60 -5.17 -0.67 -7.32
C ASP A 60 -6.13 -0.57 -6.12
N LYS A 61 -6.13 -1.57 -5.24
CA LYS A 61 -6.92 -1.52 -3.99
C LYS A 61 -6.59 -0.30 -3.12
N GLN A 62 -5.34 0.15 -3.12
CA GLN A 62 -4.92 1.36 -2.41
C GLN A 62 -5.28 2.64 -3.19
N GLY A 63 -5.21 2.58 -4.53
CA GLY A 63 -5.47 3.71 -5.42
C GLY A 63 -6.88 4.29 -5.31
N ALA A 64 -7.87 3.47 -4.95
CA ALA A 64 -9.21 3.97 -4.65
C ALA A 64 -9.24 4.98 -3.49
N ILE A 65 -8.35 4.87 -2.50
CA ILE A 65 -8.30 5.77 -1.34
C ILE A 65 -7.33 6.92 -1.60
N TRP A 66 -6.06 6.62 -1.90
CA TRP A 66 -5.03 7.65 -2.11
C TRP A 66 -5.29 8.46 -3.39
N GLY A 67 -5.71 7.80 -4.47
CA GLY A 67 -5.99 8.47 -5.73
C GLY A 67 -7.17 9.43 -5.62
N GLN A 68 -8.23 9.06 -4.90
CA GLN A 68 -9.36 9.96 -4.64
C GLN A 68 -8.97 11.13 -3.74
N ALA A 69 -8.21 10.87 -2.67
CA ALA A 69 -7.65 11.93 -1.84
C ALA A 69 -6.80 12.91 -2.67
N GLY A 70 -5.95 12.39 -3.57
CA GLY A 70 -5.10 13.20 -4.45
C GLY A 70 -5.92 13.99 -5.46
N TRP A 71 -6.89 13.36 -6.11
CA TRP A 71 -7.72 14.02 -7.10
C TRP A 71 -8.56 15.16 -6.51
N LEU A 72 -9.16 14.95 -5.34
CA LEU A 72 -9.87 15.99 -4.61
C LEU A 72 -8.95 17.13 -4.18
N ASN A 73 -7.71 16.83 -3.79
CA ASN A 73 -6.76 17.84 -3.35
C ASN A 73 -6.18 18.67 -4.51
N PHE A 74 -5.87 18.06 -5.66
CA PHE A 74 -5.11 18.71 -6.74
C PHE A 74 -5.92 19.08 -7.98
N PHE A 75 -6.98 18.33 -8.30
CA PHE A 75 -7.60 18.39 -9.62
C PHE A 75 -9.08 18.79 -9.59
N HIS A 76 -9.81 18.48 -8.52
CA HIS A 76 -11.23 18.79 -8.44
C HIS A 76 -11.49 20.30 -8.59
N PRO A 77 -12.48 20.73 -9.41
CA PRO A 77 -12.71 22.15 -9.65
C PRO A 77 -13.27 22.90 -8.43
N GLU A 78 -13.93 22.21 -7.50
CA GLU A 78 -14.57 22.81 -6.33
C GLU A 78 -13.93 22.37 -5.00
N PRO A 79 -13.89 23.23 -3.97
CA PRO A 79 -13.35 22.89 -2.65
C PRO A 79 -14.35 22.07 -1.81
N VAL A 80 -14.38 20.75 -2.00
CA VAL A 80 -15.29 19.85 -1.28
C VAL A 80 -14.66 19.37 0.04
N ALA A 81 -14.71 20.21 1.08
CA ALA A 81 -14.05 19.96 2.37
C ALA A 81 -14.44 18.61 3.01
N SER A 82 -15.73 18.24 2.95
CA SER A 82 -16.25 16.99 3.53
C SER A 82 -15.66 15.75 2.85
N ALA A 83 -15.48 15.79 1.52
CA ALA A 83 -14.88 14.70 0.77
C ALA A 83 -13.37 14.59 1.08
N VAL A 84 -12.64 15.71 1.10
CA VAL A 84 -11.22 15.72 1.46
C VAL A 84 -11.01 15.16 2.86
N THR A 85 -11.80 15.62 3.84
CA THR A 85 -11.77 15.11 5.22
C THR A 85 -12.01 13.60 5.27
N ARG A 86 -13.01 13.10 4.53
CA ARG A 86 -13.31 11.66 4.47
C ARG A 86 -12.10 10.85 4.00
N TYR A 87 -11.53 11.20 2.85
CA TYR A 87 -10.45 10.40 2.27
C TYR A 87 -9.13 10.55 3.04
N ARG A 88 -8.81 11.74 3.58
CA ARG A 88 -7.65 11.91 4.47
C ARG A 88 -7.78 11.06 5.74
N ASN A 89 -8.96 11.02 6.36
CA ASN A 89 -9.20 10.17 7.53
C ASN A 89 -9.09 8.68 7.18
N GLU A 90 -9.57 8.27 6.00
CA GLU A 90 -9.44 6.88 5.56
C GLU A 90 -7.98 6.50 5.27
N THR A 91 -7.19 7.39 4.68
CA THR A 91 -5.73 7.22 4.56
C THR A 91 -5.08 7.02 5.92
N LYS A 92 -5.37 7.88 6.91
CA LYS A 92 -4.87 7.74 8.29
C LYS A 92 -5.33 6.43 8.94
N ARG A 93 -6.56 5.97 8.67
CA ARG A 93 -7.07 4.69 9.17
C ARG A 93 -6.23 3.52 8.64
N VAL A 94 -5.89 3.52 7.34
CA VAL A 94 -5.05 2.48 6.74
C VAL A 94 -3.63 2.53 7.33
N LEU A 95 -3.04 3.72 7.48
CA LEU A 95 -1.75 3.87 8.18
C LEU A 95 -1.81 3.31 9.61
N GLY A 96 -2.91 3.52 10.34
CA GLY A 96 -3.10 2.93 11.67
C GLY A 96 -3.25 1.40 11.67
N VAL A 97 -3.70 0.79 10.57
CA VAL A 97 -3.69 -0.67 10.40
C VAL A 97 -2.25 -1.15 10.19
N LEU A 98 -1.49 -0.48 9.32
CA LEU A 98 -0.07 -0.80 9.09
C LEU A 98 0.73 -0.66 10.38
N GLU A 99 0.52 0.42 11.14
CA GLU A 99 1.20 0.68 12.41
C GLU A 99 1.03 -0.49 13.38
N ARG A 100 -0.21 -1.00 13.49
CA ARG A 100 -0.53 -2.14 14.35
C ARG A 100 0.13 -3.43 13.88
N ILE A 101 0.19 -3.67 12.57
CA ILE A 101 0.84 -4.86 12.00
C ILE A 101 2.35 -4.82 12.26
N LEU A 102 2.96 -3.64 12.06
CA LEU A 102 4.40 -3.40 12.15
C LEU A 102 4.93 -3.21 13.58
N GLN A 103 4.05 -3.17 14.59
CA GLN A 103 4.47 -3.14 16.00
C GLN A 103 5.39 -4.31 16.37
N ASN A 104 5.14 -5.49 15.79
CA ASN A 104 5.84 -6.73 16.12
C ASN A 104 6.45 -7.42 14.89
N LYS A 105 6.60 -6.70 13.78
CA LYS A 105 7.09 -7.25 12.51
C LYS A 105 7.92 -6.23 11.76
N ASP A 106 8.94 -6.71 11.07
CA ASP A 106 9.76 -5.89 10.17
C ASP A 106 9.14 -5.74 8.77
N TYR A 107 8.30 -6.69 8.36
CA TYR A 107 7.59 -6.70 7.07
C TYR A 107 6.13 -7.15 7.23
N LEU A 108 5.29 -6.86 6.25
CA LEU A 108 3.84 -7.02 6.39
C LEU A 108 3.40 -8.49 6.52
N VAL A 109 3.98 -9.38 5.71
CA VAL A 109 3.48 -10.75 5.54
C VAL A 109 4.38 -11.79 6.20
N THR A 110 5.68 -11.70 5.96
CA THR A 110 6.69 -12.66 6.41
C THR A 110 7.78 -11.97 7.23
N ASP A 111 8.81 -12.71 7.63
CA ASP A 111 10.06 -12.16 8.19
C ASP A 111 10.96 -11.49 7.13
N LYS A 112 10.53 -11.52 5.86
CA LYS A 112 11.26 -10.96 4.72
C LYS A 112 10.40 -10.00 3.91
N TYR A 113 11.08 -9.10 3.18
CA TYR A 113 10.49 -8.21 2.19
C TYR A 113 9.76 -8.99 1.09
N THR A 114 8.54 -8.57 0.78
CA THR A 114 7.70 -9.18 -0.25
C THR A 114 7.06 -8.14 -1.17
N ILE A 115 6.37 -8.61 -2.21
CA ILE A 115 5.55 -7.76 -3.09
C ILE A 115 4.46 -6.99 -2.35
N ALA A 116 4.00 -7.49 -1.20
CA ALA A 116 3.04 -6.76 -0.37
C ALA A 116 3.66 -5.47 0.17
N ASP A 117 4.91 -5.52 0.64
CA ASP A 117 5.63 -4.35 1.13
C ASP A 117 5.88 -3.35 0.00
N MET A 118 6.33 -3.86 -1.15
CA MET A 118 6.60 -3.06 -2.34
C MET A 118 5.38 -2.24 -2.79
N SER A 119 4.17 -2.80 -2.68
CA SER A 119 2.94 -2.18 -3.16
C SER A 119 2.55 -0.88 -2.45
N PHE A 120 3.17 -0.56 -1.31
CA PHE A 120 2.91 0.66 -0.55
C PHE A 120 3.90 1.79 -0.83
N ILE A 121 5.04 1.51 -1.49
CA ILE A 121 6.13 2.48 -1.66
C ILE A 121 5.62 3.72 -2.40
N ASN A 122 4.98 3.53 -3.55
CA ASN A 122 4.51 4.62 -4.40
C ASN A 122 3.40 5.45 -3.74
N TRP A 123 2.48 4.81 -3.03
CA TRP A 123 1.36 5.53 -2.39
C TRP A 123 1.79 6.28 -1.13
N ASN A 124 2.70 5.71 -0.33
CA ASN A 124 3.20 6.38 0.87
C ASN A 124 4.11 7.58 0.51
N ASP A 125 4.87 7.51 -0.58
CA ASP A 125 5.68 8.63 -1.06
C ASP A 125 4.81 9.83 -1.50
N LEU A 126 3.53 9.59 -1.83
CA LEU A 126 2.57 10.65 -2.14
C LEU A 126 1.90 11.27 -0.91
N LEU A 127 2.15 10.78 0.32
CA LEU A 127 1.53 11.33 1.53
C LEU A 127 1.83 12.81 1.77
N PRO A 128 3.09 13.31 1.63
CA PRO A 128 3.38 14.72 1.84
C PRO A 128 2.55 15.66 0.94
N PRO A 129 2.50 15.50 -0.39
CA PRO A 129 1.65 16.36 -1.20
C PRO A 129 0.15 16.12 -0.91
N LEU A 130 -0.28 14.89 -0.60
CA LEU A 130 -1.68 14.55 -0.32
C LEU A 130 -2.28 15.33 0.86
N PHE A 131 -1.49 15.48 1.93
CA PHE A 131 -1.88 16.21 3.14
C PHE A 131 -1.45 17.68 3.11
N GLY A 132 -0.56 18.06 2.20
CA GLY A 132 -0.10 19.43 1.98
C GLY A 132 -1.11 20.34 1.27
N LYS A 133 -0.61 21.50 0.83
CA LYS A 133 -1.39 22.49 0.08
C LYS A 133 -1.80 21.93 -1.28
N GLY A 134 -3.10 21.92 -1.54
CA GLY A 134 -3.70 21.52 -2.81
C GLY A 134 -4.03 22.71 -3.71
N ARG A 135 -4.97 22.48 -4.63
CA ARG A 135 -5.51 23.48 -5.56
C ARG A 135 -6.32 24.59 -4.87
N HIS A 136 -6.94 24.26 -3.75
CA HIS A 136 -7.87 25.13 -3.04
C HIS A 136 -7.41 25.41 -1.62
N GLU A 137 -7.77 26.60 -1.13
CA GLU A 137 -7.77 26.91 0.29
C GLU A 137 -9.12 26.52 0.89
N PHE A 138 -9.07 25.83 2.02
CA PHE A 138 -10.27 25.43 2.77
C PHE A 138 -10.46 26.38 3.94
N LYS A 139 -11.72 26.75 4.21
CA LYS A 139 -12.05 27.62 5.35
C LYS A 139 -12.00 26.86 6.66
N GLU A 140 -12.31 25.57 6.60
CA GLU A 140 -12.30 24.64 7.71
C GLU A 140 -10.94 23.94 7.87
N ASP A 141 -10.59 23.61 9.10
CA ASP A 141 -9.40 22.80 9.39
C ASP A 141 -9.58 21.38 8.84
N LEU A 142 -8.71 21.02 7.90
CA LEU A 142 -8.66 19.67 7.35
C LEU A 142 -7.75 18.76 8.20
N PRO A 143 -7.98 17.44 8.19
CA PRO A 143 -7.06 16.50 8.80
C PRO A 143 -5.64 16.67 8.26
N GLN A 144 -4.68 16.78 9.16
CA GLN A 144 -3.25 16.83 8.86
C GLN A 144 -2.60 15.49 9.19
N LEU A 145 -1.38 15.29 8.69
CA LEU A 145 -0.59 14.11 8.94
C LEU A 145 0.83 14.50 9.32
N ASP A 146 1.23 14.18 10.54
CA ASP A 146 2.64 14.09 10.93
C ASP A 146 3.03 12.61 10.89
N PHE A 147 3.49 12.13 9.73
CA PHE A 147 3.61 10.69 9.45
C PHE A 147 4.57 10.00 10.43
N GLU A 148 5.72 10.63 10.72
CA GLU A 148 6.72 10.10 11.64
C GLU A 148 6.19 10.04 13.08
N LYS A 149 5.54 11.10 13.57
CA LYS A 149 5.08 11.14 14.96
C LYS A 149 3.83 10.30 15.20
N GLU A 150 2.89 10.29 14.25
CA GLU A 150 1.61 9.58 14.40
C GLU A 150 1.74 8.08 14.12
N PHE A 151 2.62 7.68 13.20
CA PHE A 151 2.78 6.30 12.74
C PHE A 151 4.26 5.89 12.66
N SER A 152 4.98 6.02 13.77
CA SER A 152 6.43 5.82 13.86
C SER A 152 6.94 4.49 13.28
N LYS A 153 6.24 3.37 13.49
CA LYS A 153 6.66 2.06 12.97
C LYS A 153 6.44 1.96 11.47
N THR A 154 5.30 2.46 11.00
CA THR A 154 4.97 2.54 9.58
C THR A 154 5.93 3.47 8.84
N TYR A 155 6.28 4.60 9.45
CA TYR A 155 7.25 5.52 8.90
C TYR A 155 8.63 4.87 8.78
N ALA A 156 9.16 4.28 9.87
CA ALA A 156 10.46 3.61 9.86
C ALA A 156 10.51 2.45 8.86
N TRP A 157 9.46 1.64 8.79
CA TRP A 157 9.31 0.60 7.77
C TRP A 157 9.35 1.19 6.37
N HIS A 158 8.57 2.24 6.09
CA HIS A 158 8.55 2.88 4.77
C HIS A 158 9.92 3.43 4.38
N GLN A 159 10.62 4.11 5.30
CA GLN A 159 12.00 4.58 5.09
C GLN A 159 12.94 3.43 4.72
N SER A 160 12.86 2.31 5.45
CA SER A 160 13.67 1.13 5.13
C SER A 160 13.42 0.56 3.73
N LEU A 161 12.20 0.73 3.19
CA LEU A 161 11.87 0.32 1.82
C LEU A 161 12.41 1.30 0.79
N THR A 162 12.32 2.60 1.04
CA THR A 162 12.75 3.66 0.12
C THR A 162 14.27 3.81 0.07
N GLU A 163 14.98 3.48 1.15
CA GLU A 163 16.45 3.47 1.22
C GLU A 163 17.09 2.32 0.44
N ARG A 164 16.31 1.33 0.00
CA ARG A 164 16.83 0.22 -0.81
C ARG A 164 17.43 0.79 -2.10
N PRO A 165 18.65 0.40 -2.51
CA PRO A 165 19.36 1.04 -3.63
C PRO A 165 18.56 1.15 -4.92
N ALA A 166 17.81 0.11 -5.29
CA ALA A 166 16.97 0.12 -6.49
C ALA A 166 15.79 1.10 -6.39
N VAL A 167 15.19 1.23 -5.20
CA VAL A 167 14.05 2.13 -4.98
C VAL A 167 14.54 3.58 -4.89
N ALA A 168 15.59 3.82 -4.10
CA ALA A 168 16.20 5.14 -3.95
C ALA A 168 16.66 5.73 -5.29
N ALA A 169 17.24 4.91 -6.18
CA ALA A 169 17.66 5.34 -7.51
C ALA A 169 16.48 5.86 -8.34
N ILE A 170 15.36 5.12 -8.34
CA ILE A 170 14.14 5.50 -9.09
C ILE A 170 13.49 6.76 -8.50
N LEU A 171 13.38 6.84 -7.16
CA LEU A 171 12.81 8.02 -6.50
C LEU A 171 13.61 9.29 -6.80
N LYS A 172 14.94 9.18 -6.82
CA LYS A 172 15.83 10.29 -7.20
C LYS A 172 15.62 10.71 -8.65
N GLU A 173 15.52 9.77 -9.59
CA GLU A 173 15.23 10.06 -11.00
C GLU A 173 13.87 10.76 -11.15
N TRP A 174 12.85 10.28 -10.44
CA TRP A 174 11.53 10.89 -10.40
C TRP A 174 11.57 12.33 -9.86
N GLU A 175 12.27 12.58 -8.77
CA GLU A 175 12.41 13.91 -8.20
C GLU A 175 13.09 14.88 -9.18
N GLN A 176 14.14 14.42 -9.88
CA GLN A 176 14.82 15.19 -10.91
C GLN A 176 13.91 15.51 -12.11
N SER A 177 13.05 14.57 -12.51
CA SER A 177 12.11 14.78 -13.61
C SER A 177 11.04 15.84 -13.32
N ARG A 178 10.67 16.04 -12.05
CA ARG A 178 9.67 17.05 -11.63
C ARG A 178 10.24 18.47 -11.55
N GLN A 179 11.57 18.61 -11.58
CA GLN A 179 12.26 19.91 -11.55
C GLN A 179 12.58 20.46 -12.94
N GLN A 180 12.31 19.68 -13.99
CA GLN A 180 12.47 20.05 -15.41
C GLN A 180 11.15 20.51 -16.01
#